data_AF-A0A1S0ULD0-F1
#
_entry.id   AF-A0A1S0ULD0-F1
#
_cell.length_a   1.000
_cell.length_b   1.000
_cell.length_c   1.000
_cell.angle_alpha   90.00
_cell.angle_beta   90.00
_cell.angle_gamma   90.00
#
_symmetry.space_group_name_H-M   'P 1'
#
loop_
_entity.id
_entity.type
_entity.pdbx_description
1 polymer ?
#
loop_
_entity_poly.entity_id
_entity_poly.type
_entity_poly.pdbx_seq_one_letter_code
_entity_poly.pdbx_strand_id
1 'polypeptide(L)'
;MMITAMRKQQHSAQILLIWQKEALKTCAAFVCLLISAFLNFFLLTVIHDIVPREPLPDLVFMLIPQQRWAWVVGDIFSTLNAILGFTCVLLHKKRLIVFRRVLLLGGIMYGLRAVVLGLTFLPPSFQNRDEICLPQVNRTAMYATEITTRFVTYVVTLGLTSGQDKILCGDLMFSGHTVVLTIMYFTLLQYTPRKLVYLRYIAAPLTYIGIAALVISGGHYTMDVLIAYWLTSHIFYAYHQVFAMPRVERTRAPLSHLWWFWLCYWFESDVPDGALRNEWDWPLPGPACVHHFVQRISDKLQ
;
A
#
# COMPACT_ATOMS: atom_id res chain seq x y z
N MET A 1 -12.44 16.37 46.21
CA MET A 1 -11.57 17.04 45.22
C MET A 1 -10.29 16.24 44.92
N MET A 2 -9.57 15.75 45.95
CA MET A 2 -8.32 14.98 45.78
C MET A 2 -8.49 13.61 45.09
N ILE A 3 -9.56 12.86 45.43
CA ILE A 3 -9.89 11.56 44.78
C ILE A 3 -10.19 11.74 43.28
N THR A 4 -10.85 12.83 42.90
CA THR A 4 -11.17 13.17 41.52
C THR A 4 -9.93 13.53 40.72
N ALA A 5 -8.97 14.24 41.35
CA ALA A 5 -7.69 14.59 40.74
C ALA A 5 -6.80 13.34 40.55
N MET A 6 -6.72 12.45 41.55
CA MET A 6 -5.96 11.19 41.44
C MET A 6 -6.55 10.26 40.37
N ARG A 7 -7.88 10.15 40.28
CA ARG A 7 -8.56 9.35 39.24
C ARG A 7 -8.30 9.94 37.84
N LYS A 8 -8.27 11.26 37.69
CA LYS A 8 -7.94 11.95 36.42
C LYS A 8 -6.49 11.71 36.02
N GLN A 9 -5.55 11.76 36.97
CA GLN A 9 -4.13 11.52 36.73
C GLN A 9 -3.85 10.05 36.36
N GLN A 10 -4.52 9.10 37.03
CA GLN A 10 -4.42 7.68 36.73
C GLN A 10 -5.02 7.33 35.37
N HIS A 11 -6.13 7.99 34.99
CA HIS A 11 -6.72 7.84 33.66
C HIS A 11 -5.81 8.42 32.55
N SER A 12 -5.23 9.60 32.77
CA SER A 12 -4.26 10.19 31.85
C SER A 12 -3.01 9.32 31.67
N ALA A 13 -2.49 8.73 32.75
CA ALA A 13 -1.34 7.83 32.70
C ALA A 13 -1.66 6.53 31.93
N GLN A 14 -2.86 5.97 32.11
CA GLN A 14 -3.31 4.80 31.35
C GLN A 14 -3.46 5.12 29.85
N ILE A 15 -4.00 6.28 29.50
CA ILE A 15 -4.11 6.72 28.09
C ILE A 15 -2.73 6.87 27.46
N LEU A 16 -1.77 7.46 28.18
CA LEU A 16 -0.40 7.64 27.70
C LEU A 16 0.28 6.29 27.43
N LEU A 17 0.14 5.32 28.34
CA LEU A 17 0.71 3.98 28.20
C LEU A 17 0.11 3.22 27.00
N ILE A 18 -1.21 3.31 26.81
CA ILE A 18 -1.88 2.71 25.64
C ILE A 18 -1.33 3.37 24.36
N TRP A 19 -1.25 4.69 24.34
CA TRP A 19 -0.74 5.43 23.18
C TRP A 19 0.71 5.07 22.83
N GLN A 20 1.58 4.93 23.84
CA GLN A 20 2.97 4.51 23.64
C GLN A 20 3.08 3.10 23.02
N LYS A 21 2.26 2.15 23.49
CA LYS A 21 2.21 0.79 22.92
C LYS A 21 1.72 0.80 21.47
N GLU A 22 0.67 1.56 21.20
CA GLU A 22 0.13 1.73 19.84
C GLU A 22 1.16 2.37 18.90
N ALA A 23 1.88 3.39 19.37
CA ALA A 23 2.96 4.03 18.61
C ALA A 23 4.13 3.08 18.34
N LEU A 24 4.56 2.30 19.32
CA LEU A 24 5.62 1.30 19.16
C LEU A 24 5.25 0.25 18.11
N LYS A 25 4.04 -0.29 18.16
CA LYS A 25 3.55 -1.24 17.16
C LYS A 25 3.43 -0.62 15.77
N THR A 26 3.02 0.65 15.70
CA THR A 26 2.96 1.38 14.44
C THR A 26 4.36 1.58 13.85
N CYS A 27 5.34 1.92 14.69
CA CYS A 27 6.74 2.01 14.29
C CYS A 27 7.29 0.66 13.80
N ALA A 28 6.99 -0.43 14.51
CA ALA A 28 7.37 -1.77 14.07
C ALA A 28 6.75 -2.13 12.70
N ALA A 29 5.46 -1.84 12.48
CA ALA A 29 4.82 -2.06 11.18
C ALA A 29 5.44 -1.20 10.06
N PHE A 30 5.83 0.03 10.37
CA PHE A 30 6.54 0.91 9.45
C PHE A 30 7.92 0.34 9.08
N VAL A 31 8.69 -0.15 10.06
CA VAL A 31 9.98 -0.83 9.82
C VAL A 31 9.79 -2.08 8.95
N CYS A 32 8.76 -2.89 9.20
CA CYS A 32 8.44 -4.04 8.35
C CYS A 32 8.19 -3.62 6.90
N LEU A 33 7.39 -2.57 6.68
CA LEU A 33 7.16 -2.04 5.33
C LEU A 33 8.45 -1.51 4.70
N LEU A 34 9.29 -0.79 5.45
CA LEU A 34 10.56 -0.27 4.95
C LEU A 34 11.52 -1.38 4.53
N ILE A 35 11.64 -2.45 5.32
CA ILE A 35 12.46 -3.61 4.96
C ILE A 35 11.91 -4.26 3.69
N SER A 36 10.58 -4.48 3.60
CA SER A 36 9.97 -5.03 2.39
C SER A 36 10.21 -4.12 1.17
N ALA A 37 10.05 -2.80 1.31
CA ALA A 37 10.29 -1.85 0.22
C ALA A 37 11.75 -1.83 -0.22
N PHE A 38 12.69 -1.83 0.74
CA PHE A 38 14.12 -1.95 0.47
C PHE A 38 14.45 -3.20 -0.33
N LEU A 39 13.93 -4.37 0.10
CA LEU A 39 14.14 -5.63 -0.61
C LEU A 39 13.61 -5.59 -2.04
N ASN A 40 12.44 -4.98 -2.26
CA ASN A 40 11.89 -4.81 -3.61
C ASN A 40 12.78 -3.94 -4.50
N PHE A 41 13.22 -2.79 -4.01
CA PHE A 41 14.09 -1.90 -4.78
C PHE A 41 15.45 -2.55 -5.05
N PHE A 42 16.03 -3.23 -4.06
CA PHE A 42 17.27 -3.97 -4.23
C PHE A 42 17.12 -5.08 -5.27
N LEU A 43 16.10 -5.92 -5.17
CA LEU A 43 15.84 -6.98 -6.15
C LEU A 43 15.62 -6.39 -7.54
N LEU A 44 14.85 -5.32 -7.68
CA LEU A 44 14.63 -4.67 -8.97
C LEU A 44 15.94 -4.21 -9.62
N THR A 45 16.86 -3.64 -8.85
CA THR A 45 18.19 -3.25 -9.37
C THR A 45 19.01 -4.44 -9.88
N VAL A 46 18.95 -5.57 -9.19
CA VAL A 46 19.67 -6.79 -9.58
C VAL A 46 19.01 -7.45 -10.80
N ILE A 47 17.68 -7.54 -10.80
CA ILE A 47 16.88 -8.17 -11.85
C ILE A 47 17.08 -7.45 -13.17
N HIS A 48 17.11 -6.12 -13.14
CA HIS A 48 17.31 -5.30 -14.33
C HIS A 48 18.52 -5.74 -15.16
N ASP A 49 19.62 -6.13 -14.52
CA ASP A 49 20.86 -6.52 -15.20
C ASP A 49 20.86 -8.01 -15.64
N ILE A 50 20.00 -8.86 -15.09
CA ILE A 50 19.97 -10.31 -15.34
C ILE A 50 18.85 -10.71 -16.30
N VAL A 51 17.76 -9.95 -16.33
CA VAL A 51 16.52 -10.34 -16.99
C VAL A 51 16.70 -10.59 -18.49
N PRO A 52 16.11 -11.68 -19.03
CA PRO A 52 16.07 -11.92 -20.47
C PRO A 52 15.43 -10.75 -21.22
N ARG A 53 15.75 -10.66 -22.52
CA ARG A 53 15.45 -9.48 -23.31
C ARG A 53 14.20 -9.57 -24.19
N GLU A 54 13.68 -10.77 -24.41
CA GLU A 54 12.54 -11.01 -25.30
C GLU A 54 11.22 -10.92 -24.52
N PRO A 55 10.28 -10.04 -24.94
CA PRO A 55 9.00 -9.89 -24.25
C PRO A 55 8.14 -11.15 -24.40
N LEU A 56 7.33 -11.45 -23.39
CA LEU A 56 6.31 -12.49 -23.51
C LEU A 56 5.08 -11.95 -24.24
N PRO A 57 4.36 -12.82 -24.98
CA PRO A 57 3.07 -12.45 -25.54
C PRO A 57 2.07 -12.21 -24.41
N ASP A 58 1.39 -11.06 -24.45
CA ASP A 58 0.30 -10.71 -23.56
C ASP A 58 -0.95 -10.40 -24.38
N LEU A 59 -2.09 -10.91 -23.94
CA LEU A 59 -3.37 -10.77 -24.66
C LEU A 59 -3.72 -9.30 -24.93
N VAL A 60 -3.48 -8.41 -23.97
CA VAL A 60 -3.82 -6.99 -24.14
C VAL A 60 -2.92 -6.32 -25.15
N PHE A 61 -1.62 -6.67 -25.20
CA PHE A 61 -0.69 -6.11 -26.19
C PHE A 61 -0.94 -6.63 -27.60
N MET A 62 -1.59 -7.79 -27.74
CA MET A 62 -2.05 -8.31 -29.03
C MET A 62 -3.29 -7.57 -29.54
N LEU A 63 -4.14 -7.06 -28.63
CA LEU A 63 -5.39 -6.38 -28.98
C LEU A 63 -5.23 -4.87 -29.10
N ILE A 64 -4.39 -4.26 -28.25
CA ILE A 64 -4.23 -2.81 -28.11
C ILE A 64 -2.72 -2.49 -28.19
N PRO A 65 -2.28 -1.63 -29.14
CA PRO A 65 -0.90 -1.21 -29.19
C PRO A 65 -0.54 -0.39 -27.95
N GLN A 66 0.68 -0.60 -27.42
CA GLN A 66 1.15 0.04 -26.19
C GLN A 66 1.15 1.58 -26.33
N GLN A 67 0.59 2.27 -25.33
CA GLN A 67 0.44 3.72 -25.34
C GLN A 67 1.28 4.39 -24.25
N ARG A 68 2.36 5.09 -24.64
CA ARG A 68 3.28 5.73 -23.67
C ARG A 68 2.58 6.74 -22.74
N TRP A 69 1.56 7.47 -23.23
CA TRP A 69 0.83 8.45 -22.41
C TRP A 69 0.09 7.81 -21.23
N ALA A 70 -0.32 6.55 -21.35
CA ALA A 70 -1.05 5.85 -20.30
C ALA A 70 -0.19 5.60 -19.05
N TRP A 71 1.13 5.59 -19.20
CA TRP A 71 2.04 5.45 -18.06
C TRP A 71 1.91 6.63 -17.09
N VAL A 72 1.97 7.86 -17.60
CA VAL A 72 1.84 9.07 -16.79
C VAL A 72 0.49 9.08 -16.08
N VAL A 73 -0.57 8.65 -16.77
CA VAL A 73 -1.92 8.53 -16.18
C VAL A 73 -1.93 7.52 -15.03
N GLY A 74 -1.29 6.36 -15.19
CA GLY A 74 -1.15 5.35 -14.15
C GLY A 74 -0.48 5.88 -12.88
N ASP A 75 0.64 6.58 -13.03
CA ASP A 75 1.39 7.16 -11.90
C ASP A 75 0.60 8.27 -11.18
N ILE A 76 -0.06 9.16 -11.95
CA ILE A 76 -0.91 10.21 -11.39
C ILE A 76 -2.07 9.59 -10.62
N PHE A 77 -2.77 8.61 -11.19
CA PHE A 77 -3.93 8.00 -10.55
C PHE A 77 -3.53 7.19 -9.32
N SER A 78 -2.38 6.51 -9.35
CA SER A 78 -1.79 5.86 -8.19
C SER A 78 -1.52 6.85 -7.05
N THR A 79 -0.90 7.99 -7.38
CA THR A 79 -0.58 9.05 -6.42
C THR A 79 -1.84 9.71 -5.85
N LEU A 80 -2.82 10.05 -6.69
CA LEU A 80 -4.10 10.62 -6.25
C LEU A 80 -4.85 9.68 -5.33
N ASN A 81 -4.88 8.39 -5.65
CA ASN A 81 -5.55 7.39 -4.84
C ASN A 81 -4.84 7.20 -3.48
N ALA A 82 -3.50 7.24 -3.46
CA ALA A 82 -2.73 7.24 -2.23
C ALA A 82 -3.04 8.48 -1.36
N ILE A 83 -3.11 9.67 -1.95
CA ILE A 83 -3.48 10.90 -1.23
C ILE A 83 -4.88 10.78 -0.62
N LEU A 84 -5.86 10.30 -1.39
CA LEU A 84 -7.23 10.08 -0.89
C LEU A 84 -7.24 9.06 0.26
N GLY A 85 -6.56 7.93 0.09
CA GLY A 85 -6.44 6.88 1.09
C GLY A 85 -5.82 7.39 2.39
N PHE A 86 -4.65 8.02 2.33
CA PHE A 86 -3.99 8.59 3.49
C PHE A 86 -4.81 9.71 4.15
N THR A 87 -5.52 10.53 3.37
CA THR A 87 -6.43 11.53 3.92
C THR A 87 -7.54 10.86 4.74
N CYS A 88 -8.13 9.77 4.24
CA CYS A 88 -9.12 8.99 4.98
C CYS A 88 -8.54 8.42 6.29
N VAL A 89 -7.29 7.94 6.26
CA VAL A 89 -6.61 7.43 7.47
C VAL A 89 -6.38 8.54 8.49
N LEU A 90 -5.92 9.72 8.04
CA LEU A 90 -5.64 10.87 8.90
C LEU A 90 -6.90 11.42 9.58
N LEU A 91 -8.02 11.44 8.86
CA LEU A 91 -9.31 11.88 9.38
C LEU A 91 -10.00 10.83 10.26
N HIS A 92 -9.51 9.60 10.34
CA HIS A 92 -10.17 8.57 11.14
C HIS A 92 -9.88 8.76 12.64
N LYS A 93 -10.90 8.67 13.51
CA LYS A 93 -10.75 8.84 14.98
C LYS A 93 -9.71 7.89 15.60
N LYS A 94 -9.59 6.67 15.06
CA LYS A 94 -8.57 5.68 15.43
C LYS A 94 -7.39 5.63 14.44
N ARG A 95 -6.93 6.78 13.96
CA ARG A 95 -5.89 6.95 12.92
C ARG A 95 -4.66 6.05 13.08
N LEU A 96 -4.10 5.91 14.29
CA LEU A 96 -2.91 5.07 14.51
C LEU A 96 -3.17 3.59 14.25
N ILE A 97 -4.32 3.07 14.68
CA ILE A 97 -4.71 1.68 14.43
C ILE A 97 -4.91 1.45 12.93
N VAL A 98 -5.67 2.33 12.27
CA VAL A 98 -5.94 2.21 10.83
C VAL A 98 -4.65 2.35 10.01
N PHE A 99 -3.80 3.32 10.35
CA PHE A 99 -2.51 3.52 9.70
C PHE A 99 -1.61 2.29 9.85
N ARG A 100 -1.51 1.72 11.06
CA ARG A 100 -0.79 0.48 11.31
C ARG A 100 -1.30 -0.68 10.45
N ARG A 101 -2.63 -0.81 10.29
CA ARG A 101 -3.22 -1.86 9.44
C ARG A 101 -2.83 -1.69 7.97
N VAL A 102 -2.86 -0.46 7.46
CA VAL A 102 -2.42 -0.13 6.10
C VAL A 102 -0.94 -0.45 5.91
N LEU A 103 -0.08 -0.05 6.86
CA LEU A 103 1.35 -0.36 6.83
C LEU A 103 1.63 -1.87 6.87
N LEU A 104 0.92 -2.61 7.72
CA LEU A 104 1.08 -4.05 7.86
C LEU A 104 0.64 -4.80 6.61
N LEU A 105 -0.54 -4.45 6.06
CA LEU A 105 -1.03 -5.03 4.81
C LEU A 105 -0.08 -4.71 3.66
N GLY A 106 0.39 -3.46 3.56
CA GLY A 106 1.42 -3.08 2.62
C GLY A 106 2.70 -3.92 2.79
N GLY A 107 3.20 -4.06 4.02
CA GLY A 107 4.41 -4.82 4.32
C GLY A 107 4.29 -6.31 3.95
N ILE A 108 3.13 -6.92 4.17
CA ILE A 108 2.82 -8.30 3.75
C ILE A 108 2.81 -8.39 2.22
N MET A 109 2.11 -7.49 1.53
CA MET A 109 2.02 -7.51 0.07
C MET A 109 3.38 -7.29 -0.60
N TYR A 110 4.15 -6.30 -0.14
CA TYR A 110 5.50 -6.05 -0.64
C TYR A 110 6.49 -7.14 -0.21
N GLY A 111 6.30 -7.79 0.93
CA GLY A 111 7.10 -8.94 1.33
C GLY A 111 6.88 -10.13 0.39
N LEU A 112 5.62 -10.44 0.08
CA LEU A 112 5.26 -11.46 -0.93
C LEU A 112 5.84 -11.11 -2.30
N ARG A 113 5.75 -9.84 -2.71
CA ARG A 113 6.36 -9.34 -3.94
C ARG A 113 7.85 -9.62 -3.98
N ALA A 114 8.58 -9.31 -2.91
CA ALA A 114 10.02 -9.53 -2.84
C ALA A 114 10.38 -11.02 -2.96
N VAL A 115 9.59 -11.92 -2.34
CA VAL A 115 9.78 -13.37 -2.49
C VAL A 115 9.55 -13.81 -3.93
N VAL A 116 8.44 -13.39 -4.54
CA VAL A 116 8.08 -13.77 -5.91
C VAL A 116 9.11 -13.24 -6.91
N LEU A 117 9.48 -11.96 -6.80
CA LEU A 117 10.53 -11.35 -7.60
C LEU A 117 11.86 -12.06 -7.40
N GLY A 118 12.22 -12.49 -6.18
CA GLY A 118 13.47 -13.20 -5.93
C GLY A 118 13.52 -14.61 -6.53
N LEU A 119 12.37 -15.23 -6.84
CA LEU A 119 12.29 -16.58 -7.36
C LEU A 119 12.19 -16.64 -8.88
N THR A 120 11.51 -15.67 -9.52
CA THR A 120 11.28 -15.69 -10.95
C THR A 120 11.27 -14.28 -11.51
N PHE A 121 11.92 -14.10 -12.65
CA PHE A 121 12.12 -12.80 -13.28
C PHE A 121 11.49 -12.80 -14.67
N LEU A 122 10.56 -11.88 -14.92
CA LEU A 122 9.92 -11.74 -16.23
C LEU A 122 10.59 -10.65 -17.07
N PRO A 123 10.78 -10.88 -18.38
CA PRO A 123 11.37 -9.90 -19.30
C PRO A 123 10.49 -8.67 -19.51
N PRO A 124 11.08 -7.52 -19.87
CA PRO A 124 10.36 -6.28 -20.17
C PRO A 124 9.19 -6.50 -21.12
N SER A 125 8.00 -5.96 -20.80
CA SER A 125 6.81 -6.01 -21.65
C SER A 125 6.86 -5.02 -22.83
N PHE A 126 7.75 -4.04 -22.80
CA PHE A 126 7.83 -2.98 -23.81
C PHE A 126 8.31 -3.50 -25.17
N GLN A 127 7.60 -3.10 -26.25
CA GLN A 127 8.04 -3.35 -27.62
C GLN A 127 9.29 -2.53 -28.00
N ASN A 128 9.36 -1.26 -27.59
CA ASN A 128 10.49 -0.34 -27.85
C ASN A 128 11.41 -0.20 -26.62
N ARG A 129 11.94 -1.34 -26.16
CA ARG A 129 12.75 -1.49 -24.94
C ARG A 129 13.98 -0.59 -24.87
N ASP A 130 14.76 -0.45 -25.93
CA ASP A 130 16.09 0.19 -25.84
C ASP A 130 16.01 1.73 -25.70
N GLU A 131 14.86 2.30 -26.04
CA GLU A 131 14.54 3.71 -25.80
C GLU A 131 14.11 3.96 -24.34
N ILE A 132 13.42 3.01 -23.73
CA ILE A 132 12.73 3.17 -22.43
C ILE A 132 13.58 2.62 -21.27
N CYS A 133 14.25 1.50 -21.48
CA CYS A 133 15.04 0.83 -20.46
C CYS A 133 16.44 1.44 -20.34
N LEU A 134 16.93 1.55 -19.10
CA LEU A 134 18.35 1.82 -18.86
C LEU A 134 19.21 0.70 -19.48
N PRO A 135 20.42 1.04 -19.97
CA PRO A 135 21.35 0.03 -20.43
C PRO A 135 21.82 -0.82 -19.24
N GLN A 136 21.83 -2.14 -19.43
CA GLN A 136 22.38 -3.11 -18.50
C GLN A 136 23.88 -2.87 -18.36
N VAL A 137 24.38 -2.88 -17.13
CA VAL A 137 25.79 -2.56 -16.85
C VAL A 137 26.58 -3.87 -16.76
N ASN A 138 27.61 -4.01 -17.58
CA ASN A 138 28.57 -5.11 -17.42
C ASN A 138 29.32 -4.94 -16.09
N ARG A 139 29.67 -6.05 -15.41
CA ARG A 139 30.35 -6.06 -14.10
C ARG A 139 31.78 -5.45 -14.15
N THR A 140 31.91 -4.16 -14.42
CA THR A 140 33.14 -3.36 -14.36
C THR A 140 33.26 -2.61 -13.03
N ALA A 141 34.41 -1.98 -12.78
CA ALA A 141 34.73 -1.32 -11.51
C ALA A 141 33.75 -0.21 -11.06
N MET A 142 32.95 0.37 -11.96
CA MET A 142 31.90 1.36 -11.64
C MET A 142 30.49 0.77 -11.39
N TYR A 143 30.36 -0.55 -11.35
CA TYR A 143 29.07 -1.23 -11.16
C TYR A 143 28.39 -0.85 -9.83
N ALA A 144 29.15 -0.74 -8.74
CA ALA A 144 28.61 -0.43 -7.42
C ALA A 144 28.08 1.01 -7.32
N THR A 145 28.76 1.98 -7.91
CA THR A 145 28.38 3.40 -7.87
C THR A 145 27.14 3.68 -8.72
N GLU A 146 27.04 3.05 -9.88
CA GLU A 146 25.89 3.17 -10.80
C GLU A 146 24.63 2.54 -10.19
N ILE A 147 24.74 1.34 -9.61
CA ILE A 147 23.62 0.69 -8.91
C ILE A 147 23.16 1.49 -7.70
N THR A 148 24.11 2.04 -6.92
CA THR A 148 23.76 2.86 -5.76
C THR A 148 22.97 4.10 -6.19
N THR A 149 23.38 4.74 -7.28
CA THR A 149 22.67 5.91 -7.83
C THR A 149 21.25 5.53 -8.27
N ARG A 150 21.08 4.45 -9.05
CA ARG A 150 19.78 3.93 -9.47
C ARG A 150 18.87 3.60 -8.29
N PHE A 151 19.42 2.93 -7.28
CA PHE A 151 18.71 2.58 -6.05
C PHE A 151 18.25 3.83 -5.29
N VAL A 152 19.13 4.81 -5.10
CA VAL A 152 18.79 6.07 -4.42
C VAL A 152 17.70 6.81 -5.18
N THR A 153 17.79 6.89 -6.50
CA THR A 153 16.76 7.52 -7.33
C THR A 153 15.40 6.85 -7.13
N TYR A 154 15.33 5.52 -7.18
CA TYR A 154 14.07 4.78 -6.96
C TYR A 154 13.49 4.97 -5.54
N VAL A 155 14.35 5.03 -4.52
CA VAL A 155 13.93 5.33 -3.15
C VAL A 155 13.36 6.75 -3.06
N VAL A 156 14.01 7.73 -3.69
CA VAL A 156 13.58 9.14 -3.67
C VAL A 156 12.28 9.34 -4.44
N THR A 157 12.11 8.66 -5.59
CA THR A 157 10.88 8.74 -6.39
C THR A 157 9.75 7.86 -5.86
N LEU A 158 9.99 7.10 -4.77
CA LEU A 158 9.06 6.12 -4.20
C LEU A 158 8.55 5.10 -5.25
N GLY A 159 9.37 4.80 -6.26
CA GLY A 159 9.04 3.89 -7.36
C GLY A 159 8.20 4.50 -8.48
N LEU A 160 7.88 5.80 -8.44
CA LEU A 160 7.27 6.50 -9.58
C LEU A 160 8.32 6.72 -10.67
N THR A 161 7.92 6.50 -11.92
CA THR A 161 8.86 6.38 -13.05
C THR A 161 8.47 7.19 -14.29
N SER A 162 7.24 7.71 -14.33
CA SER A 162 6.73 8.55 -15.43
C SER A 162 7.52 9.83 -15.71
N GLY A 163 8.28 10.34 -14.74
CA GLY A 163 9.11 11.54 -14.89
C GLY A 163 10.55 11.30 -15.37
N GLN A 164 10.92 10.05 -15.67
CA GLN A 164 12.28 9.68 -16.04
C GLN A 164 12.39 9.33 -17.53
N ASP A 165 13.48 9.79 -18.18
CA ASP A 165 13.75 9.47 -19.59
C ASP A 165 14.04 7.98 -19.80
N LYS A 166 14.65 7.31 -18.82
CA LYS A 166 14.92 5.88 -18.82
C LYS A 166 14.67 5.26 -17.45
N ILE A 167 14.19 4.03 -17.44
CA ILE A 167 13.74 3.33 -16.22
C ILE A 167 14.44 1.99 -16.01
N LEU A 168 14.35 1.46 -14.78
CA LEU A 168 14.73 0.07 -14.53
C LEU A 168 13.63 -0.86 -15.02
N CYS A 169 13.92 -1.55 -16.12
CA CYS A 169 13.08 -2.61 -16.65
C CYS A 169 13.31 -3.93 -15.89
N GLY A 170 12.24 -4.65 -15.57
CA GLY A 170 12.27 -5.86 -14.74
C GLY A 170 11.18 -5.90 -13.68
N ASP A 171 10.43 -4.80 -13.52
CA ASP A 171 9.34 -4.70 -12.55
C ASP A 171 8.01 -5.30 -13.05
N LEU A 172 8.03 -6.59 -13.40
CA LEU A 172 6.95 -7.20 -14.19
C LEU A 172 6.35 -8.45 -13.57
N MET A 173 6.71 -8.72 -12.31
CA MET A 173 6.10 -9.76 -11.51
C MET A 173 5.63 -9.17 -10.19
N PHE A 174 4.32 -9.17 -10.02
CA PHE A 174 3.59 -8.66 -8.87
C PHE A 174 3.67 -7.11 -8.69
N SER A 175 2.76 -6.37 -9.31
CA SER A 175 2.81 -4.92 -9.54
C SER A 175 2.60 -4.10 -8.27
N GLY A 176 3.61 -3.30 -7.91
CA GLY A 176 3.58 -2.41 -6.75
C GLY A 176 2.55 -1.30 -6.87
N HIS A 177 2.43 -0.68 -8.04
CA HIS A 177 1.42 0.35 -8.30
C HIS A 177 0.01 -0.21 -8.08
N THR A 178 -0.24 -1.43 -8.58
CA THR A 178 -1.53 -2.10 -8.39
C THR A 178 -1.79 -2.42 -6.92
N VAL A 179 -0.79 -2.87 -6.17
CA VAL A 179 -0.90 -3.09 -4.71
C VAL A 179 -1.27 -1.79 -3.98
N VAL A 180 -0.60 -0.68 -4.26
CA VAL A 180 -0.90 0.62 -3.63
C VAL A 180 -2.30 1.10 -4.01
N LEU A 181 -2.64 1.07 -5.29
CA LEU A 181 -3.96 1.43 -5.81
C LEU A 181 -5.06 0.64 -5.10
N THR A 182 -4.91 -0.68 -5.01
CA THR A 182 -5.94 -1.55 -4.43
C THR A 182 -6.01 -1.47 -2.91
N ILE A 183 -4.88 -1.43 -2.19
CA ILE A 183 -4.89 -1.24 -0.72
C ILE A 183 -5.55 0.09 -0.35
N MET A 184 -5.20 1.17 -1.04
CA MET A 184 -5.75 2.50 -0.74
C MET A 184 -7.24 2.59 -1.09
N TYR A 185 -7.64 1.98 -2.20
CA TYR A 185 -9.05 1.86 -2.57
C TYR A 185 -9.87 1.07 -1.54
N PHE A 186 -9.40 -0.11 -1.13
CA PHE A 186 -10.10 -0.91 -0.13
C PHE A 186 -10.09 -0.24 1.25
N THR A 187 -9.03 0.48 1.59
CA THR A 187 -8.97 1.32 2.80
C THR A 187 -10.05 2.40 2.76
N LEU A 188 -10.22 3.09 1.63
CA LEU A 188 -11.31 4.05 1.44
C LEU A 188 -12.67 3.38 1.61
N LEU A 189 -12.91 2.21 1.00
CA LEU A 189 -14.19 1.51 1.16
C LEU A 189 -14.47 1.08 2.60
N GLN A 190 -13.44 0.58 3.30
CA GLN A 190 -13.56 0.01 4.63
C GLN A 190 -13.73 1.06 5.73
N TYR A 191 -13.00 2.17 5.66
CA TYR A 191 -12.91 3.16 6.74
C TYR A 191 -13.69 4.46 6.48
N THR A 192 -14.31 4.60 5.30
CA THR A 192 -15.20 5.73 5.01
C THR A 192 -16.63 5.47 5.54
N PRO A 193 -17.28 6.45 6.19
CA PRO A 193 -18.69 6.38 6.60
C PRO A 193 -19.63 6.00 5.46
N ARG A 194 -20.69 5.24 5.76
CA ARG A 194 -21.59 4.66 4.74
C ARG A 194 -22.31 5.71 3.89
N LYS A 195 -22.57 6.90 4.44
CA LYS A 195 -23.29 7.98 3.74
C LYS A 195 -22.41 8.77 2.76
N LEU A 196 -21.08 8.65 2.81
CA LEU A 196 -20.16 9.26 1.83
C LEU A 196 -20.01 8.40 0.57
N VAL A 197 -21.14 8.15 -0.11
CA VAL A 197 -21.14 7.31 -1.31
C VAL A 197 -20.36 7.97 -2.46
N TYR A 198 -20.37 9.31 -2.55
CA TYR A 198 -19.63 10.07 -3.56
C TYR A 198 -18.13 9.77 -3.60
N LEU A 199 -17.49 9.63 -2.43
CA LEU A 199 -16.06 9.31 -2.36
C LEU A 199 -15.77 7.94 -2.98
N ARG A 200 -16.71 6.99 -2.81
CA ARG A 200 -16.61 5.64 -3.41
C ARG A 200 -16.82 5.69 -4.93
N TYR A 201 -17.77 6.50 -5.40
CA TYR A 201 -18.01 6.72 -6.82
C TYR A 201 -16.83 7.39 -7.54
N ILE A 202 -16.01 8.17 -6.84
CA ILE A 202 -14.77 8.76 -7.41
C ILE A 202 -13.60 7.79 -7.30
N ALA A 203 -13.43 7.11 -6.16
CA ALA A 203 -12.29 6.24 -5.92
C ALA A 203 -12.29 4.98 -6.79
N ALA A 204 -13.46 4.40 -7.09
CA ALA A 204 -13.57 3.23 -7.95
C ALA A 204 -13.06 3.47 -9.38
N PRO A 205 -13.58 4.44 -10.16
CA PRO A 205 -13.07 4.69 -11.51
C PRO A 205 -11.61 5.12 -11.50
N LEU A 206 -11.17 5.94 -10.52
CA LEU A 206 -9.76 6.31 -10.38
C LEU A 206 -8.86 5.08 -10.27
N THR A 207 -9.27 4.10 -9.46
CA THR A 207 -8.51 2.86 -9.25
C THR A 207 -8.49 1.99 -10.51
N TYR A 208 -9.66 1.71 -11.10
CA TYR A 208 -9.74 0.82 -12.26
C TYR A 208 -9.15 1.43 -13.54
N ILE A 209 -9.30 2.74 -13.75
CA ILE A 209 -8.65 3.43 -14.87
C ILE A 209 -7.14 3.46 -14.65
N GLY A 210 -6.65 3.67 -13.42
CA GLY A 210 -5.23 3.63 -13.10
C GLY A 210 -4.64 2.24 -13.40
N ILE A 211 -5.31 1.18 -12.95
CA ILE A 211 -4.95 -0.22 -13.24
C ILE A 211 -4.92 -0.49 -14.75
N ALA A 212 -5.96 -0.06 -15.49
CA ALA A 212 -6.00 -0.22 -16.94
C ALA A 212 -4.87 0.53 -17.65
N ALA A 213 -4.56 1.75 -17.18
CA ALA A 213 -3.49 2.57 -17.75
C ALA A 213 -2.10 1.95 -17.56
N LEU A 214 -1.86 1.27 -16.43
CA LEU A 214 -0.62 0.51 -16.18
C LEU A 214 -0.43 -0.65 -17.17
N VAL A 215 -1.52 -1.31 -17.57
CA VAL A 215 -1.46 -2.37 -18.59
C VAL A 215 -1.30 -1.74 -19.97
N ILE A 216 -2.15 -0.78 -20.35
CA ILE A 216 -2.13 -0.15 -21.69
C ILE A 216 -0.80 0.54 -22.00
N SER A 217 -0.08 1.03 -20.99
CA SER A 217 1.24 1.62 -21.17
C SER A 217 2.31 0.63 -21.63
N GLY A 218 2.06 -0.68 -21.46
CA GLY A 218 3.07 -1.71 -21.60
C GLY A 218 4.04 -1.75 -20.42
N GLY A 219 3.76 -1.00 -19.35
CA GLY A 219 4.61 -0.94 -18.14
C GLY A 219 4.46 -2.15 -17.22
N HIS A 220 3.32 -2.86 -17.28
CA HIS A 220 3.09 -4.12 -16.58
C HIS A 220 2.36 -5.13 -17.49
N TYR A 221 2.65 -6.41 -17.31
CA TYR A 221 1.85 -7.48 -17.92
C TYR A 221 0.44 -7.51 -17.34
N THR A 222 -0.54 -7.96 -18.13
CA THR A 222 -1.93 -8.12 -17.67
C THR A 222 -2.00 -9.13 -16.53
N MET A 223 -1.26 -10.24 -16.63
CA MET A 223 -1.18 -11.27 -15.59
C MET A 223 -0.68 -10.70 -14.26
N ASP A 224 0.36 -9.87 -14.31
CA ASP A 224 0.96 -9.25 -13.15
C ASP A 224 -0.08 -8.43 -12.36
N VAL A 225 -0.73 -7.50 -13.07
CA VAL A 225 -1.76 -6.63 -12.50
C VAL A 225 -2.94 -7.42 -11.95
N LEU A 226 -3.39 -8.47 -12.65
CA LEU A 226 -4.50 -9.32 -12.22
C LEU A 226 -4.18 -10.09 -10.93
N ILE A 227 -2.99 -10.68 -10.84
CA ILE A 227 -2.55 -11.41 -9.64
C ILE A 227 -2.40 -10.43 -8.46
N ALA A 228 -1.81 -9.25 -8.69
CA ALA A 228 -1.66 -8.23 -7.65
C ALA A 228 -3.01 -7.78 -7.08
N TYR A 229 -4.01 -7.52 -7.94
CA TYR A 229 -5.38 -7.19 -7.54
C TYR A 229 -6.03 -8.35 -6.76
N TRP A 230 -5.94 -9.57 -7.28
CA TRP A 230 -6.56 -10.74 -6.69
C TRP A 230 -5.99 -11.05 -5.31
N LEU A 231 -4.66 -11.05 -5.15
CA LEU A 231 -4.03 -11.35 -3.88
C LEU A 231 -4.28 -10.24 -2.85
N THR A 232 -4.22 -8.97 -3.27
CA THR A 232 -4.47 -7.85 -2.37
C THR A 232 -5.92 -7.86 -1.86
N SER A 233 -6.90 -8.12 -2.73
CA SER A 233 -8.30 -8.21 -2.31
C SER A 233 -8.54 -9.33 -1.29
N HIS A 234 -7.99 -10.52 -1.55
CA HIS A 234 -8.15 -11.66 -0.65
C HIS A 234 -7.49 -11.43 0.71
N ILE A 235 -6.23 -10.97 0.72
CA ILE A 235 -5.52 -10.70 1.98
C ILE A 235 -6.20 -9.56 2.76
N PHE A 236 -6.61 -8.48 2.08
CA PHE A 236 -7.30 -7.36 2.72
C PHE A 236 -8.61 -7.80 3.38
N TYR A 237 -9.49 -8.49 2.67
CA TYR A 237 -10.78 -8.89 3.24
C TYR A 237 -10.66 -10.03 4.25
N ALA A 238 -9.76 -11.00 4.03
CA ALA A 238 -9.50 -12.05 5.01
C ALA A 238 -8.97 -11.46 6.32
N TYR A 239 -8.05 -10.49 6.25
CA TYR A 239 -7.57 -9.75 7.41
C TYR A 239 -8.74 -9.09 8.15
N HIS A 240 -9.54 -8.28 7.47
CA HIS A 240 -10.63 -7.54 8.14
C HIS A 240 -11.72 -8.47 8.69
N GLN A 241 -12.00 -9.60 8.05
CA GLN A 241 -12.93 -10.62 8.56
C GLN A 241 -12.43 -11.23 9.88
N VAL A 242 -11.16 -11.64 9.93
CA VAL A 242 -10.54 -12.28 11.12
C VAL A 242 -10.46 -11.31 12.30
N PHE A 243 -10.07 -10.07 12.03
CA PHE A 243 -9.86 -9.08 13.07
C PHE A 243 -11.16 -8.37 13.50
N ALA A 244 -12.27 -8.55 12.77
CA ALA A 244 -13.60 -8.16 13.22
C ALA A 244 -14.24 -9.16 14.21
N MET A 245 -13.80 -10.43 14.23
CA MET A 245 -14.32 -11.44 15.15
C MET A 245 -13.79 -11.26 16.59
N PRO A 246 -14.54 -11.72 17.62
CA PRO A 246 -14.06 -11.78 18.99
C PRO A 246 -12.76 -12.60 19.12
N ARG A 247 -11.90 -12.23 20.08
CA ARG A 247 -10.56 -12.86 20.25
C ARG A 247 -10.61 -14.38 20.42
N VAL A 248 -11.62 -14.87 21.15
CA VAL A 248 -11.79 -16.31 21.44
C VAL A 248 -12.09 -17.11 20.17
N GLU A 249 -12.82 -16.51 19.22
CA GLU A 249 -13.17 -17.14 17.95
C GLU A 249 -12.04 -17.01 16.92
N ARG A 250 -11.27 -15.91 16.98
CA ARG A 250 -10.18 -15.62 16.05
C ARG A 250 -9.14 -16.75 15.94
N THR A 251 -8.74 -17.33 17.07
CA THR A 251 -7.73 -18.41 17.10
C THR A 251 -8.29 -19.75 16.63
N ARG A 252 -9.61 -19.95 16.71
CA ARG A 252 -10.32 -21.16 16.27
C ARG A 252 -10.75 -21.11 14.82
N ALA A 253 -10.79 -19.92 14.22
CA ALA A 253 -11.17 -19.75 12.82
C ALA A 253 -10.15 -20.41 11.88
N PRO A 254 -10.57 -21.03 10.75
CA PRO A 254 -9.65 -21.66 9.80
C PRO A 254 -8.55 -20.74 9.27
N LEU A 255 -8.84 -19.43 9.21
CA LEU A 255 -7.90 -18.40 8.80
C LEU A 255 -6.71 -18.22 9.77
N SER A 256 -6.78 -18.79 10.98
CA SER A 256 -5.66 -18.79 11.94
C SER A 256 -4.48 -19.64 11.49
N HIS A 257 -4.69 -20.54 10.54
CA HIS A 257 -3.64 -21.40 9.96
C HIS A 257 -2.84 -20.71 8.86
N LEU A 258 -3.21 -19.50 8.44
CA LEU A 258 -2.47 -18.76 7.43
C LEU A 258 -1.14 -18.23 7.99
N TRP A 259 -0.09 -18.24 7.16
CA TRP A 259 1.27 -17.87 7.56
C TRP A 259 1.38 -16.44 8.11
N TRP A 260 0.58 -15.51 7.60
CA TRP A 260 0.58 -14.10 8.03
C TRP A 260 -0.26 -13.85 9.30
N PHE A 261 -1.06 -14.82 9.75
CA PHE A 261 -2.01 -14.64 10.84
C PHE A 261 -1.33 -14.26 12.16
N TRP A 262 -0.30 -15.00 12.56
CA TRP A 262 0.36 -14.80 13.85
C TRP A 262 1.08 -13.45 13.94
N LEU A 263 1.66 -13.01 12.82
CA LEU A 263 2.22 -11.66 12.69
C LEU A 263 1.12 -10.63 12.97
N CYS A 264 -0.01 -10.74 12.27
CA CYS A 264 -1.13 -9.82 12.42
C CYS A 264 -1.78 -9.88 13.81
N TYR A 265 -1.82 -11.06 14.43
CA TYR A 265 -2.38 -11.27 15.76
C TYR A 265 -1.64 -10.44 16.82
N TRP A 266 -0.31 -10.37 16.72
CA TRP A 266 0.50 -9.55 17.63
C TRP A 266 0.23 -8.04 17.46
N PHE A 267 0.11 -7.57 16.22
CA PHE A 267 -0.19 -6.15 15.95
C PHE A 267 -1.59 -5.75 16.43
N GLU A 268 -2.56 -6.66 16.39
CA GLU A 268 -3.97 -6.41 16.76
C GLU A 268 -4.33 -6.82 18.19
N SER A 269 -3.37 -7.26 19.02
CA SER A 269 -3.63 -7.74 20.38
C SER A 269 -4.13 -6.67 21.36
N ASP A 270 -3.92 -5.39 21.07
CA ASP A 270 -4.36 -4.26 21.91
C ASP A 270 -5.63 -3.57 21.35
N VAL A 271 -6.12 -4.03 20.19
CA VAL A 271 -7.31 -3.43 19.56
C VAL A 271 -8.59 -4.00 20.19
N PRO A 272 -9.60 -3.15 20.48
CA PRO A 272 -10.89 -3.61 20.98
C PRO A 272 -11.55 -4.61 20.03
N ASP A 273 -12.32 -5.52 20.62
CA ASP A 273 -13.05 -6.53 19.85
C ASP A 273 -14.17 -5.91 19.02
N GLY A 274 -14.42 -6.48 17.84
CA GLY A 274 -15.45 -6.02 16.91
C GLY A 274 -14.95 -5.06 15.83
N ALA A 275 -15.85 -4.73 14.89
CA ALA A 275 -15.54 -3.78 13.83
C ALA A 275 -15.35 -2.36 14.39
N LEU A 276 -14.30 -1.67 13.91
CA LEU A 276 -14.10 -0.26 14.23
C LEU A 276 -15.27 0.56 13.68
N ARG A 277 -15.82 1.46 14.51
CA ARG A 277 -16.77 2.46 14.02
C ARG A 277 -16.02 3.48 13.16
N ASN A 278 -16.53 3.69 11.95
CA ASN A 278 -16.00 4.68 11.01
C ASN A 278 -16.46 6.08 11.44
N GLU A 279 -15.74 6.67 12.39
CA GLU A 279 -15.95 8.03 12.88
C GLU A 279 -14.80 8.91 12.42
N TRP A 280 -15.11 10.10 11.90
CA TRP A 280 -14.09 11.05 11.46
C TRP A 280 -13.84 12.11 12.53
N ASP A 281 -12.58 12.43 12.75
CA ASP A 281 -12.10 13.40 13.73
C ASP A 281 -10.94 14.20 13.17
N TRP A 282 -10.84 15.48 13.54
CA TRP A 282 -9.81 16.36 12.99
C TRP A 282 -8.47 16.13 13.71
N PRO A 283 -7.37 15.88 12.97
CA PRO A 283 -6.11 15.45 13.57
C PRO A 283 -5.31 16.53 14.33
N LEU A 284 -5.56 17.82 14.07
CA LEU A 284 -4.77 18.94 14.57
C LEU A 284 -5.49 19.70 15.71
N PRO A 285 -4.75 20.28 16.68
CA PRO A 285 -5.35 21.00 17.81
C PRO A 285 -6.08 22.30 17.42
N GLY A 286 -5.96 22.76 16.18
CA GLY A 286 -6.71 23.92 15.67
C GLY A 286 -6.87 23.88 14.15
N PRO A 287 -7.67 24.80 13.58
CA PRO A 287 -8.60 25.72 14.26
C PRO A 287 -9.92 25.03 14.64
N ALA A 288 -10.56 25.52 15.71
CA ALA A 288 -11.80 24.95 16.25
C ALA A 288 -12.96 24.91 15.23
N CYS A 289 -12.95 25.81 14.24
CA CYS A 289 -13.94 25.80 13.15
C CYS A 289 -13.86 24.54 12.28
N VAL A 290 -12.66 24.04 12.02
CA VAL A 290 -12.45 22.82 11.24
C VAL A 290 -12.87 21.60 12.07
N HIS A 291 -12.59 21.61 13.37
CA HIS A 291 -13.05 20.57 14.27
C HIS A 291 -14.59 20.47 14.30
N HIS A 292 -15.27 21.62 14.43
CA HIS A 292 -16.74 21.67 14.38
C HIS A 292 -17.29 21.28 13.01
N PHE A 293 -16.61 21.64 11.92
CA PHE A 293 -17.01 21.24 10.56
C PHE A 293 -16.89 19.73 10.36
N VAL A 294 -15.75 19.14 10.72
CA VAL A 294 -15.50 17.69 10.62
C VAL A 294 -16.45 16.92 11.53
N GLN A 295 -16.72 17.40 12.75
CA GLN A 295 -17.71 16.79 13.64
C GLN A 295 -19.13 16.87 13.06
N ARG A 296 -19.57 18.03 12.56
CA ARG A 296 -20.87 18.16 11.87
C ARG A 296 -21.00 17.21 10.70
N ILE A 297 -19.92 17.04 9.95
CA ILE A 297 -19.85 16.11 8.83
C ILE A 297 -19.95 14.68 9.35
N SER A 298 -19.14 14.29 10.34
CA SER A 298 -19.18 12.96 10.95
C SER A 298 -20.57 12.62 11.49
N ASP A 299 -21.22 13.53 12.22
CA ASP A 299 -22.55 13.33 12.79
C ASP A 299 -23.64 13.17 11.72
N LYS A 300 -23.54 13.90 10.60
CA LYS A 300 -24.46 13.74 9.46
C LYS A 300 -24.23 12.45 8.69
N LEU A 301 -23.00 11.92 8.73
CA LEU A 301 -22.54 10.79 7.92
C LEU A 301 -22.63 9.42 8.61
N GLN A 302 -22.78 9.40 9.94
CA GLN A 302 -23.22 8.24 10.72
C GLN A 302 -24.69 7.94 10.42
#